data_AF-A0A816H7G1-F1
#
_entry.id   AF-A0A816H7G1-F1
#
_cell.length_a   1.000
_cell.length_b   1.000
_cell.length_c   1.000
_cell.angle_alpha   90.00
_cell.angle_beta   90.00
_cell.angle_gamma   90.00
#
_symmetry.space_group_name_H-M   'P 1'
#
loop_
_entity.id
_entity.type
_entity.pdbx_description
1 polymer ?
#
loop_
_entity_poly.entity_id
_entity_poly.type
_entity_poly.pdbx_seq_one_letter_code
_entity_poly.pdbx_strand_id
1 'polypeptide(L)'
;MFRLKQPLVKKNLFLTKRAKPRKILSRSPFKFSAQELDREYGSRYQTIDIHIGDVRLILDFVEGVWKLDEPPISPEELVALEKQRSELAEENTYLRAKLDILFELVAQTTAEQDLRRETSQSSQ
;
A
#
# COMPACT_ATOMS: atom_id res chain seq x y z
N MET A 1 37.05 -2.46 46.80
CA MET A 1 37.03 -2.80 45.36
C MET A 1 36.89 -4.32 45.29
N PHE A 2 35.96 -4.94 44.56
CA PHE A 2 35.73 -4.87 43.13
C PHE A 2 34.26 -5.18 42.77
N ARG A 3 33.71 -4.43 41.80
CA ARG A 3 32.41 -4.67 41.17
C ARG A 3 32.48 -5.93 40.29
N LEU A 4 31.59 -6.89 40.50
CA LEU A 4 31.27 -7.89 39.49
C LEU A 4 30.38 -7.23 38.43
N LYS A 5 30.97 -6.88 37.30
CA LYS A 5 30.24 -6.56 36.06
C LYS A 5 29.77 -7.87 35.44
N GLN A 6 28.47 -8.16 35.43
CA GLN A 6 27.89 -9.02 34.39
C GLN A 6 26.50 -8.50 33.98
N PRO A 7 26.27 -8.26 32.67
CA PRO A 7 24.99 -7.80 32.17
C PRO A 7 23.97 -8.94 32.11
N LEU A 8 22.93 -8.85 32.96
CA LEU A 8 21.68 -9.57 32.78
C LEU A 8 20.87 -8.87 31.68
N VAL A 9 21.04 -9.27 30.42
CA VAL A 9 19.99 -9.44 29.40
C VAL A 9 20.67 -10.03 28.16
N LYS A 10 20.59 -11.34 27.99
CA LYS A 10 20.70 -11.98 26.67
C LYS A 10 19.85 -13.24 26.66
N LYS A 11 18.56 -13.11 26.31
CA LYS A 11 17.85 -14.10 25.49
C LYS A 11 16.78 -13.37 24.69
N ASN A 12 17.13 -13.03 23.45
CA ASN A 12 16.13 -12.81 22.40
C ASN A 12 15.29 -14.09 22.32
N LEU A 13 14.11 -14.08 22.96
CA LEU A 13 13.14 -15.18 22.99
C LEU A 13 12.41 -15.38 21.64
N PHE A 14 12.82 -14.67 20.60
CA PHE A 14 12.28 -14.81 19.25
C PHE A 14 13.41 -15.06 18.24
N LEU A 15 14.25 -16.06 18.50
CA LEU A 15 14.92 -16.75 17.41
C LEU A 15 13.87 -17.63 16.72
N THR A 16 13.06 -17.04 15.84
CA THR A 16 12.36 -17.84 14.84
C THR A 16 13.47 -18.54 14.06
N LYS A 17 13.64 -19.84 14.25
CA LYS A 17 14.52 -20.65 13.38
C LYS A 17 14.12 -20.26 11.97
N ARG A 18 15.00 -19.59 11.21
CA ARG A 18 14.75 -19.27 9.81
C ARG A 18 14.47 -20.61 9.14
N ALA A 19 13.20 -20.91 8.91
CA ALA A 19 12.83 -22.11 8.20
C ALA A 19 13.53 -22.01 6.85
N LYS A 20 14.31 -23.03 6.48
CA LYS A 20 14.87 -23.09 5.13
C LYS A 20 13.70 -22.88 4.17
N PRO A 21 13.83 -22.03 3.13
CA PRO A 21 12.74 -21.80 2.19
C PRO A 21 12.23 -23.16 1.74
N ARG A 22 10.96 -23.44 2.03
CA ARG A 22 10.31 -24.67 1.62
C ARG A 22 10.35 -24.62 0.10
N LYS A 23 11.17 -25.46 -0.54
CA LYS A 23 11.19 -25.60 -1.99
C LYS A 23 9.80 -26.08 -2.38
N ILE A 24 8.91 -25.15 -2.71
CA ILE A 24 7.69 -25.42 -3.46
C ILE A 24 8.15 -25.75 -4.88
N LEU A 25 8.74 -26.93 -5.03
CA LEU A 25 8.72 -27.61 -6.30
C LEU A 25 7.25 -27.94 -6.53
N SER A 26 6.61 -27.19 -7.43
CA SER A 26 5.31 -27.59 -7.98
C SER A 26 5.44 -29.05 -8.42
N ARG A 27 4.76 -29.97 -7.71
CA ARG A 27 4.80 -31.41 -7.98
C ARG A 27 3.78 -31.78 -9.07
N SER A 28 3.65 -30.97 -10.11
CA SER A 28 2.99 -31.41 -11.33
C SER A 28 4.06 -32.07 -12.21
N PRO A 29 4.11 -33.41 -12.30
CA PRO A 29 4.96 -34.09 -13.28
C PRO A 29 4.38 -33.99 -14.70
N PHE A 30 3.17 -33.46 -14.85
CA PHE A 30 2.48 -33.40 -16.13
C PHE A 30 2.90 -32.15 -16.90
N LYS A 31 3.89 -32.33 -17.77
CA LYS A 31 4.08 -31.46 -18.92
C LYS A 31 3.13 -31.95 -20.00
N PHE A 32 1.88 -31.50 -19.93
CA PHE A 32 0.94 -31.75 -21.01
C PHE A 32 1.41 -31.00 -22.26
N SER A 33 1.39 -31.67 -23.39
CA SER A 33 1.52 -31.02 -24.70
C SER A 33 0.30 -30.13 -24.97
N ALA A 34 0.44 -29.12 -25.83
CA ALA A 34 -0.67 -28.20 -26.15
C ALA A 34 -1.95 -28.96 -26.59
N GLN A 35 -1.79 -30.05 -27.35
CA GLN A 35 -2.92 -30.89 -27.79
C GLN A 35 -3.58 -31.68 -26.66
N GLU A 36 -2.83 -32.08 -25.63
CA GLU A 36 -3.40 -32.79 -24.46
C GLU A 36 -4.17 -31.80 -23.58
N LEU A 37 -3.65 -30.59 -23.40
CA LEU A 37 -4.37 -29.52 -22.70
C LEU A 37 -5.66 -29.14 -23.42
N ASP A 38 -5.62 -29.00 -24.76
CA ASP A 38 -6.80 -28.73 -25.57
C ASP A 38 -7.86 -29.85 -25.47
N ARG A 39 -7.42 -31.12 -25.37
CA ARG A 39 -8.33 -32.27 -25.23
C ARG A 39 -8.94 -32.38 -23.85
N GLU A 40 -8.17 -32.12 -22.79
CA GLU A 40 -8.63 -32.27 -21.41
C GLU A 40 -9.43 -31.05 -20.91
N TYR A 41 -8.98 -29.84 -21.26
CA TYR A 41 -9.51 -28.59 -20.71
C TYR A 41 -10.24 -27.72 -21.75
N GLY A 42 -10.20 -28.11 -23.02
CA GLY A 42 -10.80 -27.36 -24.13
C GLY A 42 -9.97 -26.15 -24.53
N SER A 43 -10.25 -25.56 -25.70
CA SER A 43 -9.47 -24.45 -26.30
C SER A 43 -9.42 -23.14 -25.48
N ARG A 44 -10.08 -23.08 -24.32
CA ARG A 44 -10.14 -21.90 -23.42
C ARG A 44 -9.41 -22.11 -22.09
N TYR A 45 -8.62 -23.17 -21.94
CA TYR A 45 -7.91 -23.45 -20.68
C TYR A 45 -6.90 -22.37 -20.27
N GLN A 46 -6.53 -21.50 -21.21
CA GLN A 46 -5.61 -20.38 -21.02
C GLN A 46 -6.31 -19.06 -20.71
N THR A 47 -7.64 -19.05 -20.65
CA THR A 47 -8.45 -17.85 -20.45
C THR A 47 -9.13 -17.90 -19.09
N ILE A 48 -8.90 -16.91 -18.24
CA ILE A 48 -9.61 -16.73 -16.97
C ILE A 48 -10.64 -15.61 -17.14
N ASP A 49 -11.89 -15.92 -16.84
CA ASP A 49 -12.99 -14.95 -16.80
C ASP A 49 -13.23 -14.53 -15.34
N ILE A 50 -12.88 -13.30 -15.00
CA ILE A 50 -13.06 -12.73 -13.66
C ILE A 50 -14.14 -11.66 -13.70
N HIS A 51 -15.13 -11.79 -12.82
CA HIS A 51 -16.16 -10.79 -12.61
C HIS A 51 -15.90 -10.04 -11.30
N ILE A 52 -15.62 -8.73 -11.38
CA ILE A 52 -15.46 -7.84 -10.22
C ILE A 52 -16.50 -6.72 -10.33
N GLY A 53 -17.60 -6.86 -9.60
CA GLY A 53 -18.75 -5.95 -9.74
C GLY A 53 -19.32 -6.03 -11.16
N ASP A 54 -19.43 -4.89 -11.83
CA ASP A 54 -19.91 -4.78 -13.22
C ASP A 54 -18.79 -4.94 -14.26
N VAL A 55 -17.53 -5.12 -13.82
CA VAL A 55 -16.38 -5.26 -14.72
C VAL A 55 -16.10 -6.73 -14.99
N ARG A 56 -16.10 -7.10 -16.27
CA ARG A 56 -15.68 -8.42 -16.75
C ARG A 56 -14.26 -8.33 -17.28
N LEU A 57 -13.36 -9.14 -16.72
CA LEU A 57 -11.95 -9.19 -17.07
C LEU A 57 -11.65 -10.56 -17.69
N ILE A 58 -11.30 -10.56 -18.98
CA ILE A 58 -10.87 -11.77 -19.70
C ILE A 58 -9.35 -11.72 -19.76
N LEU A 59 -8.71 -12.62 -19.02
CA LEU A 59 -7.27 -12.73 -18.92
C LEU A 59 -6.79 -13.91 -19.75
N ASP A 60 -5.98 -13.64 -20.76
CA ASP A 60 -5.34 -14.64 -21.59
C ASP A 60 -3.90 -14.87 -21.17
N PHE A 61 -3.51 -16.13 -21.03
CA PHE A 61 -2.15 -16.52 -20.71
C PHE A 61 -1.30 -16.55 -21.99
N VAL A 62 -0.54 -15.48 -22.24
CA VAL A 62 0.32 -15.36 -23.43
C VAL A 62 1.77 -15.20 -23.00
N GLU A 63 2.65 -16.09 -23.47
CA GLU A 63 4.11 -16.04 -23.23
C GLU A 63 4.54 -16.10 -21.74
N GLY A 64 3.75 -16.74 -20.89
CA GLY A 64 4.06 -16.84 -19.46
C GLY A 64 3.55 -15.67 -18.61
N VAL A 65 2.83 -14.73 -19.22
CA VAL A 65 2.24 -13.56 -18.56
C VAL A 65 0.74 -13.53 -18.84
N TRP A 66 -0.05 -13.26 -17.81
CA TRP A 66 -1.47 -12.99 -17.98
C TRP A 66 -1.65 -11.60 -18.59
N LYS A 67 -2.19 -11.54 -19.80
CA LYS A 67 -2.54 -10.31 -20.51
C LYS A 67 -4.05 -10.15 -20.45
N LEU A 68 -4.52 -8.92 -20.28
CA LEU A 68 -5.93 -8.61 -20.28
C LEU A 68 -6.34 -8.25 -21.71
N ASP A 69 -7.39 -8.89 -22.23
CA ASP A 69 -7.86 -8.68 -23.61
C ASP A 69 -8.28 -7.24 -23.85
N GLU A 70 -9.01 -6.65 -22.90
CA GLU A 70 -9.41 -5.24 -22.93
C GLU A 70 -9.13 -4.60 -21.56
N PRO A 71 -8.34 -3.51 -21.50
CA PRO A 71 -8.20 -2.74 -20.27
C PRO A 71 -9.59 -2.23 -19.83
N PRO A 72 -9.95 -2.34 -18.55
CA PRO A 72 -11.29 -1.98 -18.08
C PRO A 72 -11.53 -0.46 -18.08
N ILE A 73 -10.48 0.32 -18.35
CA ILE A 73 -10.50 1.77 -18.41
C ILE A 73 -9.78 2.16 -19.71
N SER A 74 -10.38 3.07 -20.48
CA SER A 74 -9.73 3.57 -21.68
C SER A 74 -8.43 4.30 -21.34
N PRO A 75 -7.42 4.30 -22.22
CA PRO A 75 -6.16 5.01 -21.95
C PRO A 75 -6.39 6.52 -21.74
N GLU A 76 -7.39 7.10 -22.39
CA GLU A 76 -7.78 8.50 -22.21
C GLU A 76 -8.35 8.77 -20.81
N GLU A 77 -9.23 7.88 -20.33
CA GLU A 77 -9.76 7.96 -18.97
C GLU A 77 -8.68 7.75 -17.92
N LEU A 78 -7.72 6.84 -18.15
CA LEU A 78 -6.57 6.66 -17.25
C LEU A 78 -5.76 7.95 -17.12
N VAL A 79 -5.45 8.61 -18.24
CA VAL A 79 -4.72 9.89 -18.23
C VAL A 79 -5.52 10.99 -17.53
N ALA A 80 -6.84 11.05 -17.76
CA ALA A 80 -7.73 12.00 -17.09
C ALA A 80 -7.76 11.76 -15.56
N LEU A 81 -7.85 10.50 -15.14
CA LEU A 81 -7.84 10.10 -13.72
C LEU A 81 -6.50 10.40 -13.06
N GLU A 82 -5.38 10.15 -13.75
CA GLU A 82 -4.05 10.50 -13.24
C GLU A 82 -3.90 12.01 -13.05
N LYS A 83 -4.40 12.80 -14.00
CA LYS A 83 -4.40 14.27 -13.88
C LYS A 83 -5.23 14.73 -12.70
N GLN A 84 -6.47 14.25 -12.57
CA GLN A 84 -7.34 14.58 -11.42
C GLN A 84 -6.71 14.18 -10.09
N ARG A 85 -6.07 13.01 -10.03
CA ARG A 85 -5.35 12.57 -8.84
C ARG A 85 -4.21 13.53 -8.49
N SER A 86 -3.46 14.01 -9.47
CA SER A 86 -2.38 14.98 -9.27
C SER A 86 -2.91 16.31 -8.73
N GLU A 87 -3.96 16.84 -9.35
CA GLU A 87 -4.62 18.09 -8.93
C GLU A 87 -5.13 17.98 -7.48
N LEU A 88 -5.80 16.88 -7.15
CA LEU A 88 -6.28 16.62 -5.79
C LEU A 88 -5.14 16.45 -4.78
N ALA A 89 -4.00 15.88 -5.18
CA ALA A 89 -2.85 15.73 -4.30
C ALA A 89 -2.20 17.09 -3.99
N GLU A 90 -2.11 17.97 -4.98
CA GLU A 90 -1.63 19.35 -4.81
C GLU A 90 -2.57 20.16 -3.90
N GLU A 91 -3.88 20.09 -4.14
CA GLU A 91 -4.87 20.76 -3.29
C GLU A 91 -4.79 20.24 -1.85
N ASN A 92 -4.69 18.92 -1.64
CA ASN A 92 -4.57 18.34 -0.31
C ASN A 92 -3.31 18.86 0.42
N THR A 93 -2.20 18.97 -0.30
CA THR A 93 -0.94 19.50 0.25
C THR A 93 -1.08 20.97 0.62
N TYR A 94 -1.70 21.78 -0.25
CA TYR A 94 -1.98 23.18 0.00
C TYR A 94 -2.90 23.38 1.23
N LEU A 95 -3.98 22.60 1.32
CA LEU A 95 -4.91 22.67 2.43
C LEU A 95 -4.26 22.27 3.77
N ARG A 96 -3.40 21.26 3.78
CA ARG A 96 -2.62 20.90 4.97
C ARG A 96 -1.73 22.05 5.43
N ALA A 97 -0.95 22.64 4.53
CA ALA A 97 -0.10 23.78 4.87
C ALA A 97 -0.92 24.97 5.41
N LYS A 98 -2.11 25.22 4.84
CA LYS A 98 -3.02 26.26 5.33
C LYS A 98 -3.53 25.97 6.74
N LEU A 99 -3.87 24.72 7.03
CA LEU A 99 -4.27 24.29 8.38
C LEU A 99 -3.14 24.46 9.38
N ASP A 100 -1.90 24.10 9.02
CA ASP A 100 -0.73 24.24 9.89
C ASP A 100 -0.51 25.71 10.29
N ILE A 101 -0.57 26.63 9.32
CA ILE A 101 -0.46 28.07 9.58
C ILE A 101 -1.60 28.56 10.48
N LEU A 102 -2.84 28.13 10.21
CA LEU A 102 -3.98 28.52 11.03
C LEU A 102 -3.86 27.99 12.46
N PHE A 103 -3.34 26.79 12.66
CA PHE A 103 -3.08 26.25 13.99
C PHE A 103 -1.99 27.05 14.73
N GLU A 104 -0.92 27.45 14.04
CA GLU A 104 0.11 28.31 14.61
C GLU A 104 -0.47 29.67 15.04
N LEU A 105 -1.29 30.29 14.20
CA LEU A 105 -1.95 31.56 14.52
C LEU A 105 -2.92 31.44 15.72
N VAL A 106 -3.68 30.35 15.80
CA VAL A 106 -4.55 30.08 16.94
C VAL A 106 -3.74 29.87 18.21
N ALA A 107 -2.63 29.12 18.13
CA ALA A 107 -1.75 28.93 19.28
C ALA A 107 -1.14 30.26 19.75
N GLN A 108 -0.68 31.11 18.81
CA GLN A 108 -0.13 32.43 19.12
C GLN A 108 -1.17 33.34 19.75
N THR A 109 -2.36 33.46 19.16
CA THR A 109 -3.44 34.32 19.69
C THR A 109 -3.93 33.84 21.06
N THR A 110 -3.96 32.53 21.30
CA THR A 110 -4.31 31.96 22.62
C THR A 110 -3.24 32.32 23.65
N ALA A 111 -1.95 32.15 23.32
CA ALA A 111 -0.85 32.53 24.20
C ALA A 111 -0.83 34.04 24.50
N GLU A 112 -1.11 34.88 23.51
CA GLU A 112 -1.23 36.34 23.71
C GLU A 112 -2.41 36.69 24.64
N GLN A 113 -3.55 36.00 24.53
CA GLN A 113 -4.68 36.21 25.42
C GLN A 113 -4.36 35.82 26.87
N ASP A 114 -3.67 34.69 27.06
CA ASP A 114 -3.29 34.24 28.40
C ASP A 114 -2.28 35.19 29.04
N LEU A 115 -1.27 35.65 28.30
CA LEU A 115 -0.33 36.66 28.78
C LEU A 115 -1.02 37.98 29.17
N ARG A 116 -2.02 38.42 28.39
CA ARG A 116 -2.82 39.62 28.72
C ARG A 116 -3.62 39.45 30.01
N ARG A 117 -4.15 38.25 30.28
CA ARG A 117 -4.85 37.94 31.53
C ARG A 117 -3.90 37.98 32.72
N GLU A 118 -2.73 37.36 32.62
CA GLU A 118 -1.71 37.34 33.68
C GLU A 118 -1.21 38.74 34.04
N THR A 119 -0.86 39.55 33.03
CA THR A 119 -0.39 40.93 33.25
C THR A 119 -1.45 41.84 33.87
N SER A 120 -2.73 41.64 33.54
CA SER A 120 -3.85 42.36 34.15
C SER A 120 -4.08 41.97 35.62
N GLN A 121 -3.83 40.71 35.98
CA GLN A 121 -3.95 40.22 37.36
C GLN A 121 -2.77 40.63 38.25
N SER A 122 -1.57 40.77 37.69
CA SER A 122 -0.35 41.21 38.41
C SER A 122 -0.35 42.71 38.75
N SER A 123 -1.18 43.50 38.05
CA SER A 123 -1.27 44.97 38.24
C SER A 123 -2.34 45.40 39.25
N GLN A 124 -2.98 44.46 39.95
CA GLN A 124 -3.95 44.68 41.03
C GLN A 124 -3.37 44.23 42.37
#